data_AF-A0A1Q9S0P7-F1
#
_entry.id   AF-A0A1Q9S0P7-F1
#
_cell.length_a   1.000
_cell.length_b   1.000
_cell.length_c   1.000
_cell.angle_alpha   90.00
_cell.angle_beta   90.00
_cell.angle_gamma   90.00
#
_symmetry.space_group_name_H-M   'P 1'
#
loop_
_entity.id
_entity.type
_entity.pdbx_description
1 polymer ?
#
loop_
_entity_poly.entity_id
_entity_poly.type
_entity_poly.pdbx_seq_one_letter_code
_entity_poly.pdbx_strand_id
1 'polypeptide(L)'
;MRRLFWLGLGLAVGVYATRRASAAAHALTPAGVGANLADGLRELGAGLGAFGAEVRAGMTERERELAELVERHAGAAVPTVGDAFVEPAPAYRPSPRARARRAGA
;
A
#
# COMPACT_ATOMS: atom_id res chain seq x y z
N MET A 1 9.90 7.02 21.85
CA MET A 1 9.98 5.57 22.16
C MET A 1 9.23 4.65 21.18
N ARG A 2 8.04 5.02 20.65
CA ARG A 2 7.28 4.16 19.72
C ARG A 2 8.07 3.65 18.49
N ARG A 3 8.93 4.48 17.88
CA ARG A 3 9.69 4.08 16.68
C ARG A 3 10.73 2.98 16.96
N LEU A 4 11.45 3.07 18.08
CA LEU A 4 12.41 2.06 18.52
C LEU A 4 11.71 0.75 18.92
N PHE A 5 10.54 0.85 19.56
CA PHE A 5 9.71 -0.31 19.86
C PHE A 5 9.26 -1.04 18.58
N TRP A 6 8.74 -0.31 17.59
CA TRP A 6 8.31 -0.90 16.32
C TRP A 6 9.46 -1.51 15.53
N LEU A 7 10.64 -0.88 15.54
CA LEU A 7 11.85 -1.44 14.93
C LEU A 7 12.32 -2.71 15.64
N GLY A 8 12.34 -2.71 16.99
CA GLY A 8 12.70 -3.89 17.78
C GLY A 8 11.74 -5.05 17.59
N LEU A 9 10.44 -4.76 17.53
CA LEU A 9 9.40 -5.75 17.28
C LEU A 9 9.56 -6.39 15.88
N GLY A 10 9.80 -5.58 14.85
CA GLY A 10 10.06 -6.08 13.49
C GLY A 10 11.30 -6.97 13.43
N LEU A 11 12.39 -6.57 14.09
CA LEU A 11 13.63 -7.36 14.13
C LEU A 11 13.44 -8.69 14.87
N ALA A 12 12.76 -8.68 16.01
CA ALA A 12 12.50 -9.89 16.79
C ALA A 12 11.64 -10.91 16.01
N VAL A 13 10.57 -10.45 15.38
CA VAL A 13 9.70 -11.29 14.53
C VAL A 13 10.49 -11.82 13.33
N GLY A 14 11.30 -10.98 12.68
CA GLY A 14 12.13 -11.38 11.55
C GLY A 14 13.15 -12.48 11.91
N VAL A 15 13.88 -12.33 13.01
CA VAL A 15 14.86 -13.33 13.47
C VAL A 15 14.18 -14.65 13.85
N TYR A 16 13.02 -14.58 14.51
CA TYR A 16 12.26 -15.77 14.87
C TYR A 16 11.78 -16.54 13.63
N ALA A 17 11.21 -15.85 12.65
CA ALA A 17 10.75 -16.44 11.40
C ALA A 17 11.90 -17.13 10.65
N THR A 18 13.05 -16.47 10.50
CA THR A 18 14.24 -17.06 9.84
C THR A 18 14.76 -18.28 10.58
N ARG A 19 14.85 -18.24 11.92
CA ARG A 19 15.26 -19.41 12.72
C ARG A 19 14.32 -20.59 12.54
N ARG A 20 13.00 -20.35 12.53
CA ARG A 20 11.98 -21.38 12.32
C ARG A 20 12.06 -21.98 10.91
N ALA A 21 12.31 -21.13 9.91
CA ALA A 21 12.47 -21.55 8.52
C ALA A 21 13.73 -22.39 8.30
N SER A 22 14.88 -22.02 8.87
CA SER A 22 16.10 -22.84 8.81
C SER A 22 15.94 -24.19 9.50
N ALA A 23 15.24 -24.24 10.64
CA ALA A 23 14.93 -25.50 11.33
C ALA A 23 14.01 -26.41 10.50
N ALA A 24 13.01 -25.83 9.82
CA ALA A 24 12.15 -26.56 8.89
C ALA A 24 12.94 -27.05 7.66
N ALA A 25 13.80 -26.21 7.08
CA ALA A 25 14.61 -26.54 5.91
C ALA A 25 15.58 -27.69 6.18
N HIS A 26 16.19 -27.76 7.36
CA HIS A 26 17.03 -28.90 7.75
C HIS A 26 16.23 -30.19 8.03
N ALA A 27 14.95 -30.10 8.37
CA ALA A 27 14.08 -31.24 8.62
C ALA A 27 13.33 -31.76 7.37
N LEU A 28 13.31 -30.99 6.28
CA LEU A 28 12.45 -31.22 5.11
C LEU A 28 13.11 -31.98 3.94
N THR A 29 14.35 -32.47 4.03
CA THR A 29 15.10 -32.88 2.81
C THR A 29 15.30 -34.37 2.48
N PRO A 30 14.74 -35.41 3.13
CA PRO A 30 14.80 -36.72 2.43
C PRO A 30 13.53 -37.55 2.26
N ALA A 31 12.39 -37.29 2.92
CA ALA A 31 11.34 -38.33 2.91
C ALA A 31 9.85 -37.93 2.77
N GLY A 32 9.45 -36.66 2.56
CA GLY A 32 7.99 -36.38 2.62
C GLY A 32 7.42 -35.06 2.10
N VAL A 33 7.92 -34.49 1.00
CA VAL A 33 7.53 -33.12 0.55
C VAL A 33 6.66 -33.09 -0.73
N GLY A 34 5.97 -34.17 -1.09
CA GLY A 34 5.16 -34.19 -2.32
C GLY A 34 3.80 -33.47 -2.23
N ALA A 35 3.13 -33.52 -1.08
CA ALA A 35 1.75 -33.04 -0.92
C ALA A 35 1.61 -31.89 0.10
N ASN A 36 2.20 -32.03 1.30
CA ASN A 36 2.01 -31.09 2.40
C ASN A 36 2.59 -29.69 2.14
N LEU A 37 3.57 -29.55 1.23
CA LEU A 37 4.15 -28.25 0.92
C LEU A 37 3.22 -27.40 0.07
N ALA A 38 2.59 -28.00 -0.94
CA ALA A 38 1.65 -27.28 -1.81
C ALA A 38 0.43 -26.82 -1.00
N ASP A 39 -0.10 -27.67 -0.13
CA ASP A 39 -1.19 -27.31 0.76
C ASP A 39 -0.77 -26.27 1.79
N GLY A 40 0.43 -26.39 2.39
CA GLY A 40 0.98 -25.38 3.30
C GLY A 40 1.18 -24.01 2.64
N LEU A 41 1.63 -23.98 1.39
CA LEU A 41 1.77 -22.73 0.62
C LEU A 41 0.42 -22.13 0.24
N ARG A 42 -0.59 -22.96 -0.08
CA ARG A 42 -1.96 -22.50 -0.34
C ARG A 42 -2.60 -21.92 0.91
N GLU A 43 -2.51 -22.61 2.04
CA GLU A 43 -3.02 -22.16 3.35
C GLU A 43 -2.35 -20.84 3.76
N LEU A 44 -1.02 -20.76 3.61
CA LEU A 44 -0.27 -19.54 3.88
C LEU A 44 -0.70 -18.40 2.95
N GLY A 45 -0.86 -18.67 1.65
CA GLY A 45 -1.34 -17.69 0.68
C GLY A 45 -2.73 -17.16 1.01
N ALA A 46 -3.65 -18.05 1.43
CA ALA A 46 -4.97 -17.67 1.89
C ALA A 46 -4.91 -16.79 3.15
N GLY A 47 -4.09 -17.17 4.14
CA GLY A 47 -3.90 -16.39 5.36
C GLY A 47 -3.30 -15.01 5.12
N LEU A 48 -2.30 -14.90 4.24
CA LEU A 48 -1.72 -13.61 3.85
C LEU A 48 -2.72 -12.74 3.07
N GLY A 49 -3.56 -13.33 2.23
CA GLY A 49 -4.63 -12.63 1.53
C GLY A 49 -5.66 -12.05 2.50
N ALA A 50 -6.11 -12.84 3.48
CA ALA A 50 -7.05 -12.41 4.51
C ALA A 50 -6.47 -11.27 5.36
N PHE A 51 -5.23 -11.42 5.84
CA PHE A 51 -4.53 -10.36 6.56
C PHE A 51 -4.40 -9.07 5.74
N GLY A 52 -4.04 -9.18 4.45
CA GLY A 52 -3.97 -8.03 3.56
C GLY A 52 -5.31 -7.31 3.40
N ALA A 53 -6.41 -8.07 3.34
CA ALA A 53 -7.76 -7.51 3.28
C ALA A 53 -8.12 -6.77 4.58
N GLU A 54 -7.80 -7.33 5.75
CA GLU A 54 -8.00 -6.69 7.05
C GLU A 54 -7.17 -5.40 7.20
N VAL A 55 -5.90 -5.43 6.81
CA VAL A 55 -5.03 -4.25 6.82
C VAL A 55 -5.58 -3.17 5.89
N ARG A 56 -6.01 -3.54 4.67
CA ARG A 56 -6.62 -2.59 3.72
C ARG A 56 -7.88 -1.96 4.31
N ALA A 57 -8.76 -2.76 4.92
CA ALA A 57 -9.96 -2.25 5.57
C ALA A 57 -9.63 -1.27 6.71
N GLY A 58 -8.64 -1.61 7.55
CA GLY A 58 -8.16 -0.72 8.62
C GLY A 58 -7.54 0.57 8.10
N MET A 59 -6.78 0.51 7.00
CA MET A 59 -6.19 1.70 6.36
C MET A 59 -7.28 2.64 5.83
N THR A 60 -8.33 2.12 5.18
CA THR A 60 -9.42 2.97 4.67
C THR A 60 -10.18 3.70 5.78
N GLU A 61 -10.29 3.11 6.96
CA GLU A 61 -10.90 3.76 8.12
C GLU A 61 -10.01 4.87 8.69
N ARG A 62 -8.70 4.61 8.80
CA ARG A 62 -7.73 5.60 9.30
C ARG A 62 -7.45 6.73 8.33
N GLU A 63 -7.48 6.47 7.03
CA GLU A 63 -7.32 7.50 6.01
C GLU A 63 -8.42 8.54 6.09
N ARG A 64 -9.67 8.16 6.42
CA ARG A 64 -10.77 9.13 6.65
C ARG A 64 -10.51 10.02 7.85
N GLU A 65 -10.14 9.43 8.99
CA GLU A 65 -9.80 10.18 10.21
C GLU A 65 -8.64 11.17 9.98
N LEU A 66 -7.62 10.74 9.20
CA LEU A 66 -6.45 11.56 8.88
C LEU A 66 -6.76 12.63 7.83
N ALA A 67 -7.54 12.32 6.80
CA ALA A 67 -7.94 13.27 5.76
C ALA A 67 -8.71 14.44 6.36
N GLU A 68 -9.66 14.17 7.26
CA GLU A 68 -10.38 15.21 7.99
C GLU A 68 -9.47 16.09 8.85
N LEU A 69 -8.47 15.49 9.52
CA LEU A 69 -7.50 16.24 10.32
C LEU A 69 -6.62 17.14 9.45
N VAL A 70 -6.18 16.64 8.30
CA VAL A 70 -5.32 17.38 7.36
C VAL A 70 -6.10 18.50 6.69
N GLU A 71 -7.34 18.25 6.25
CA GLU A 71 -8.17 19.27 5.61
C GLU A 71 -8.46 20.44 6.57
N ARG A 72 -8.76 20.14 7.84
CA ARG A 72 -8.92 21.16 8.89
C ARG A 72 -7.66 21.98 9.16
N HIS A 73 -6.46 21.41 8.97
CA HIS A 73 -5.20 22.04 9.35
C HIS A 73 -4.45 22.70 8.17
N ALA A 74 -4.60 22.16 6.97
CA ALA A 74 -3.89 22.58 5.76
C ALA A 74 -4.77 23.34 4.75
N GLY A 75 -6.10 23.29 4.90
CA GLY A 75 -7.04 24.00 4.01
C GLY A 75 -7.07 23.49 2.57
N ALA A 76 -6.48 22.32 2.30
CA ALA A 76 -6.43 21.68 0.99
C ALA A 76 -6.83 20.20 1.11
N ALA A 77 -7.58 19.71 0.12
CA ALA A 77 -7.99 18.32 0.06
C ALA A 77 -6.78 17.39 -0.12
N VAL A 78 -6.76 16.27 0.62
CA VAL A 78 -5.69 15.28 0.53
C VAL A 78 -5.91 14.40 -0.71
N PRO A 79 -4.96 14.35 -1.66
CA PRO A 79 -5.09 13.48 -2.82
C PRO A 79 -5.08 12.02 -2.38
N THR A 80 -6.02 11.25 -2.90
CA THR A 80 -6.10 9.82 -2.63
C THR A 80 -5.07 9.06 -3.46
N VAL A 81 -4.77 7.83 -3.07
CA VAL A 81 -3.89 6.94 -3.85
C VAL A 81 -4.41 6.76 -5.29
N GLY A 82 -5.73 6.83 -5.50
CA GLY A 82 -6.33 6.81 -6.83
C GLY A 82 -5.98 8.03 -7.68
N ASP A 83 -5.94 9.21 -7.07
CA ASP A 83 -5.61 10.47 -7.76
C ASP A 83 -4.15 10.50 -8.23
N ALA A 84 -3.25 9.80 -7.52
CA ALA A 84 -1.85 9.68 -7.91
C ALA A 84 -1.64 8.84 -9.19
N PHE A 85 -2.60 7.99 -9.55
CA PHE A 85 -2.57 7.17 -10.77
C PHE A 85 -3.37 7.79 -11.93
N VAL A 86 -4.10 8.89 -11.69
CA VAL A 86 -4.76 9.65 -12.76
C VAL A 86 -3.72 10.58 -13.39
N GLU A 87 -3.38 10.32 -14.65
CA GLU A 87 -2.52 11.21 -15.42
C GLU A 87 -3.20 12.60 -15.53
N PRO A 88 -2.54 13.70 -15.14
CA PRO A 88 -3.16 15.01 -15.13
C PRO A 88 -3.57 15.39 -16.55
N ALA A 89 -4.87 15.53 -16.79
CA ALA A 89 -5.40 15.97 -18.08
C ALA A 89 -4.73 17.29 -18.48
N PRO A 90 -4.29 17.44 -19.75
CA PRO A 90 -3.55 18.62 -20.17
C PRO A 90 -4.39 19.86 -19.93
N ALA A 91 -3.87 20.78 -19.12
CA ALA A 91 -4.51 22.05 -18.84
C ALA A 91 -4.80 22.79 -20.14
N TYR A 92 -6.07 22.85 -20.53
CA TYR A 92 -6.53 23.60 -21.70
C TYR A 92 -6.12 25.07 -21.53
N ARG A 93 -5.11 25.50 -22.31
CA ARG A 93 -4.75 26.92 -22.45
C ARG A 93 -5.59 27.49 -23.59
N PRO A 94 -6.58 28.36 -23.32
CA PRO A 94 -7.29 29.05 -24.39
C PRO A 94 -6.30 29.88 -25.20
N SER A 95 -6.25 29.65 -26.52
CA SER A 95 -5.34 30.34 -27.41
C SER A 95 -5.80 31.80 -27.61
N PRO A 96 -4.93 32.80 -27.42
CA PRO A 96 -5.29 34.21 -27.57
C PRO A 96 -5.18 34.62 -29.04
N ARG A 97 -6.11 34.17 -29.90
CA ARG A 97 -6.11 34.54 -31.33
C ARG A 97 -7.49 34.87 -31.92
N ALA A 98 -8.37 35.51 -31.14
CA ALA A 98 -9.69 35.94 -31.64
C ALA A 98 -10.02 37.43 -31.41
N ARG A 99 -9.02 38.31 -31.18
CA ARG A 99 -9.25 39.75 -30.88
C ARG A 99 -8.62 40.76 -31.86
N ALA A 100 -8.32 40.37 -33.10
CA ALA A 100 -7.67 41.26 -34.07
C ALA A 100 -8.41 41.42 -35.41
N ARG A 101 -9.73 41.17 -35.48
CA ARG A 101 -10.54 41.44 -36.68
C ARG A 101 -11.84 42.17 -36.35
N ARG A 102 -11.76 43.34 -35.71
CA ARG A 102 -12.90 44.27 -35.66
C ARG A 102 -12.44 45.71 -35.39
N ALA A 103 -11.67 46.27 -36.31
CA ALA A 103 -11.49 47.71 -36.43
C ALA A 103 -11.20 47.99 -37.91
N GLY A 104 -12.25 48.35 -38.64
CA GLY A 104 -12.23 48.51 -40.08
C GLY A 104 -13.64 48.75 -40.59
N ALA A 105 -14.18 49.93 -40.29
CA ALA A 105 -15.26 50.63 -41.00
C ALA A 105 -15.31 52.06 -40.46
#